data_AF-A0A380SD02-F1
#
_entry.id   AF-A0A380SD02-F1
#
_cell.length_a   1.000
_cell.length_b   1.000
_cell.length_c   1.000
_cell.angle_alpha   90.00
_cell.angle_beta   90.00
_cell.angle_gamma   90.00
#
_symmetry.space_group_name_H-M   'P 1'
#
loop_
_entity.id
_entity.type
_entity.pdbx_description
1 polymer ?
#
loop_
_entity_poly.entity_id
_entity_poly.type
_entity_poly.pdbx_seq_one_letter_code
_entity_poly.pdbx_strand_id
1 'polypeptide(L)'
;MNKSQFESACVAAFGTNYTSDIATALRVSDRTVRAWRDGSRSIPLGLAAKMIVLLKQRSTVTAQAANTLKALHEKENLHEEVSKLSHQS
;
A
#
# COMPACT_ATOMS: atom_id res chain seq x y z
N MET A 1 10.98 12.02 13.36
CA MET A 1 11.07 11.32 12.06
C MET A 1 11.84 12.21 11.11
N ASN A 2 12.91 11.71 10.51
CA ASN A 2 13.69 12.45 9.52
C ASN A 2 13.15 12.23 8.09
N LYS A 3 13.71 12.95 7.11
CA LYS A 3 13.33 12.86 5.69
C LYS A 3 13.38 11.42 5.16
N SER A 4 14.48 10.71 5.38
CA SER A 4 14.67 9.35 4.88
C SER A 4 13.62 8.39 5.45
N GLN A 5 13.34 8.46 6.75
CA GLN A 5 12.30 7.67 7.41
C GLN A 5 10.90 7.97 6.84
N PHE A 6 10.59 9.24 6.60
CA PHE A 6 9.32 9.65 5.99
C PHE A 6 9.18 9.11 4.57
N GLU A 7 10.24 9.23 3.76
CA GLU A 7 10.27 8.75 2.39
C GLU A 7 10.10 7.24 2.31
N SER A 8 10.84 6.47 3.12
CA SER A 8 10.67 5.01 3.19
C SER A 8 9.26 4.59 3.60
N ALA A 9 8.66 5.28 4.57
CA ALA A 9 7.29 5.01 5.00
C ALA A 9 6.27 5.31 3.89
N CYS A 10 6.42 6.42 3.17
CA CYS A 10 5.54 6.76 2.06
C CYS A 10 5.65 5.77 0.90
N VAL A 11 6.87 5.37 0.54
CA VAL A 11 7.11 4.38 -0.51
C VAL A 11 6.52 3.02 -0.13
N ALA A 12 6.67 2.59 1.12
CA ALA A 12 6.06 1.36 1.60
C ALA A 12 4.52 1.39 1.54
N ALA A 13 3.91 2.56 1.76
CA ALA A 13 2.45 2.71 1.79
C ALA A 13 1.82 2.86 0.39
N PHE A 14 2.49 3.52 -0.56
CA PHE A 14 1.90 3.94 -1.85
C PHE A 14 2.80 3.76 -3.07
N GLY A 15 4.04 3.29 -2.91
CA GLY A 15 5.02 3.18 -4.00
C GLY A 15 5.76 4.49 -4.28
N THR A 16 6.49 4.55 -5.39
CA THR A 16 7.42 5.65 -5.70
C THR A 16 6.74 6.99 -6.00
N ASN A 17 5.51 6.97 -6.53
CA ASN A 17 4.73 8.17 -6.90
C ASN A 17 3.73 8.59 -5.82
N TYR A 18 4.12 8.51 -4.54
CA TYR A 18 3.22 8.64 -3.38
C TYR A 18 2.67 10.04 -3.08
N THR A 19 3.12 11.11 -3.77
CA THR A 19 2.97 12.50 -3.25
C THR A 19 1.51 12.92 -3.07
N SER A 20 0.65 12.66 -4.06
CA SER A 20 -0.78 12.99 -4.00
C SER A 20 -1.54 12.10 -3.01
N ASP A 21 -1.16 10.81 -2.95
CA ASP A 21 -1.84 9.84 -2.11
C ASP A 21 -1.59 10.11 -0.62
N ILE A 22 -0.34 10.42 -0.26
CA ILE A 22 0.00 10.77 1.11
C ILE A 22 -0.57 12.14 1.50
N ALA A 23 -0.61 13.10 0.57
CA ALA A 23 -1.24 14.40 0.80
C ALA A 23 -2.72 14.22 1.16
N THR A 24 -3.43 13.42 0.36
CA THR A 24 -4.83 13.06 0.60
C THR A 24 -5.02 12.34 1.92
N ALA A 25 -4.23 11.30 2.19
CA ALA A 25 -4.34 10.49 3.41
C ALA A 25 -4.09 11.31 4.68
N LEU A 26 -3.15 12.26 4.64
CA LEU A 26 -2.80 13.11 5.78
C LEU A 26 -3.63 14.39 5.85
N ARG A 27 -4.48 14.67 4.85
CA ARG A 27 -5.25 15.91 4.70
C ARG A 27 -4.36 17.16 4.68
N VAL A 28 -3.29 17.11 3.90
CA VAL A 28 -2.38 18.22 3.64
C VAL A 28 -2.27 18.46 2.14
N SER A 29 -1.65 19.56 1.73
CA SER A 29 -1.38 19.80 0.31
C SER A 29 -0.15 19.02 -0.17
N ASP A 30 -0.13 18.67 -1.47
CA ASP A 30 1.06 18.12 -2.13
C ASP A 30 2.30 19.00 -1.92
N ARG A 31 2.12 20.33 -1.89
CA ARG A 31 3.21 21.27 -1.60
C ARG A 31 3.82 21.01 -0.23
N THR A 32 3.01 20.69 0.77
CA THR A 32 3.47 20.38 2.12
C THR A 32 4.27 19.08 2.14
N VAL A 33 3.79 18.05 1.43
CA VAL A 33 4.50 16.77 1.28
C VAL A 33 5.84 16.95 0.59
N ARG A 34 5.87 17.73 -0.51
CA ARG A 34 7.12 18.05 -1.22
C ARG A 34 8.11 18.79 -0.32
N ALA A 35 7.64 19.74 0.48
CA ALA A 35 8.47 20.49 1.42
C ALA A 35 9.06 19.61 2.55
N TRP A 36 8.35 18.56 2.96
CA TRP A 36 8.91 17.57 3.89
C TRP A 36 9.92 16.65 3.20
N ARG A 37 9.66 16.28 1.95
CA ARG A 37 10.53 15.42 1.15
C ARG A 37 11.82 16.11 0.73
N ASP A 38 11.80 17.38 0.37
CA ASP A 38 13.00 18.13 0.01
C ASP A 38 13.79 18.59 1.25
N GLY A 39 13.16 18.62 2.42
CA GLY A 39 13.76 19.05 3.68
C GLY A 39 13.67 20.57 3.92
N SER A 40 12.99 21.30 3.04
CA SER A 40 12.72 22.75 3.21
C SER A 40 11.78 23.03 4.39
N ARG A 41 11.01 22.04 4.83
CA ARG A 41 10.18 22.11 6.03
C ARG A 41 10.39 20.91 6.93
N SER A 42 10.45 21.16 8.24
CA SER A 42 10.49 20.10 9.24
C SER A 42 9.20 19.26 9.24
N ILE A 43 9.36 17.96 9.45
CA ILE A 43 8.27 17.01 9.59
C ILE A 43 7.70 17.11 11.01
N PRO A 44 6.38 17.31 11.20
CA PRO A 44 5.77 17.37 12.52
C PRO A 44 6.02 16.10 13.34
N LEU A 45 6.34 16.24 14.62
CA LEU A 45 6.65 15.11 15.51
C LEU A 45 5.50 14.08 15.57
N GLY A 46 4.26 14.59 15.65
CA GLY A 46 3.04 13.75 15.68
C GLY A 46 2.73 13.02 14.36
N LEU A 47 3.44 13.32 13.26
CA LEU A 47 3.18 12.67 11.98
C LEU A 47 3.54 11.18 12.02
N ALA A 48 4.54 10.79 12.82
CA ALA A 48 4.97 9.39 12.95
C ALA A 48 3.81 8.47 13.38
N ALA A 49 2.98 8.91 14.33
CA ALA A 49 1.81 8.14 14.78
C ALA A 49 0.80 7.93 13.64
N LYS A 50 0.56 8.97 12.83
CA LYS A 50 -0.32 8.87 11.66
C LYS A 50 0.23 7.91 10.60
N MET A 51 1.54 7.96 10.35
CA MET A 51 2.21 7.05 9.41
C MET A 51 2.12 5.59 9.87
N ILE A 52 2.27 5.31 11.17
CA ILE A 52 2.14 3.95 11.71
C ILE A 52 0.74 3.39 11.46
N VAL A 53 -0.30 4.19 11.73
CA VAL A 53 -1.70 3.78 11.47
C VAL A 53 -1.91 3.50 9.98
N LEU A 54 -1.44 4.39 9.12
CA LEU A 54 -1.59 4.27 7.67
C LEU A 54 -0.90 3.01 7.12
N LEU A 55 0.33 2.74 7.58
CA LEU A 55 1.10 1.56 7.17
C LEU A 55 0.40 0.26 7.59
N LYS A 56 -0.14 0.20 8.81
CA LYS A 56 -0.91 -0.97 9.27
C LYS A 56 -2.16 -1.19 8.43
N GLN A 57 -2.91 -0.13 8.15
CA GLN A 57 -4.10 -0.20 7.27
C GLN A 57 -3.74 -0.71 5.88
N ARG A 58 -2.66 -0.18 5.29
CA ARG A 58 -2.17 -0.63 3.97
C ARG A 58 -1.75 -2.09 3.99
N SER A 59 -1.02 -2.52 5.02
CA SER A 59 -0.63 -3.93 5.19
C SER A 59 -1.85 -4.86 5.22
N THR A 60 -2.91 -4.51 5.95
CA THR A 60 -4.16 -5.30 5.98
C THR A 60 -4.82 -5.38 4.61
N VAL A 61 -4.96 -4.24 3.91
CA VAL A 61 -5.59 -4.19 2.58
C VAL A 61 -4.80 -5.02 1.57
N THR A 62 -3.47 -4.92 1.57
CA THR A 62 -2.60 -5.70 0.69
C THR A 62 -2.70 -7.20 0.97
N ALA A 63 -2.73 -7.60 2.25
CA ALA A 63 -2.88 -9.00 2.62
C ALA A 63 -4.25 -9.56 2.19
N GLN A 64 -5.33 -8.78 2.34
CA GLN A 64 -6.66 -9.17 1.88
C GLN A 64 -6.69 -9.36 0.36
N ALA A 65 -6.14 -8.41 -0.40
CA ALA A 65 -6.06 -8.51 -1.85
C ALA A 65 -5.28 -9.76 -2.30
N ALA A 66 -4.16 -10.07 -1.66
CA ALA A 66 -3.39 -11.28 -1.95
C ALA A 66 -4.21 -12.56 -1.68
N ASN A 67 -4.94 -12.61 -0.57
CA ASN A 67 -5.80 -13.76 -0.25
C ASN A 67 -6.95 -13.93 -1.26
N THR A 68 -7.55 -12.83 -1.72
CA THR A 68 -8.59 -12.87 -2.77
C THR A 68 -8.03 -13.42 -4.08
N LEU A 69 -6.85 -12.97 -4.50
CA LEU A 69 -6.21 -13.47 -5.71
C LEU A 69 -5.84 -14.96 -5.60
N LYS A 70 -5.34 -15.39 -4.43
CA LYS A 70 -5.07 -16.81 -4.15
C LYS A 70 -6.33 -17.67 -4.30
N ALA A 71 -7.44 -17.22 -3.71
CA ALA A 71 -8.71 -17.95 -3.77
C ALA A 71 -9.29 -18.02 -5.20
N LEU A 72 -9.06 -17.00 -6.04
CA LEU A 72 -9.44 -17.04 -7.45
C LEU A 72 -8.59 -18.05 -8.23
N HIS A 73 -7.27 -18.00 -8.05
CA HIS A 73 -6.34 -18.94 -8.69
C HIS A 73 -6.63 -20.40 -8.34
N GLU A 74 -6.92 -20.70 -7.07
CA GLU A 74 -7.26 -22.06 -6.63
C GLU A 74 -8.58 -22.57 -7.26
N LYS A 75 -9.58 -21.68 -7.45
CA LYS A 75 -10.85 -22.05 -8.11
C LYS A 75 -10.68 -22.34 -9.59
N GLU A 76 -9.87 -21.56 -10.30
CA GLU A 76 -9.58 -21.77 -11.72
C GLU A 76 -8.90 -23.12 -11.96
N ASN A 77 -7.89 -23.46 -11.13
CA ASN A 77 -7.20 -24.75 -11.21
C ASN A 77 -8.17 -25.94 -11.00
N LEU A 78 -9.07 -25.85 -10.01
CA LEU A 78 -10.07 -26.90 -9.75
C LEU A 78 -11.04 -27.06 -10.94
N HIS A 79 -11.43 -25.95 -11.59
CA HIS A 79 -12.31 -26.02 -12.76
C HIS A 79 -11.61 -26.70 -13.95
N GLU A 80 -10.33 -26.40 -14.19
CA GLU A 80 -9.56 -27.05 -15.26
C GLU A 80 -9.40 -28.55 -15.02
N GLU A 81 -9.12 -28.97 -13.79
CA GLU A 81 -8.94 -30.39 -13.44
C GLU A 81 -10.24 -31.19 -13.63
N VAL A 82 -11.38 -30.64 -13.17
CA VAL A 82 -12.69 -31.28 -13.37
C VAL A 82 -13.07 -31.35 -14.86
N SER A 83 -12.77 -30.30 -15.63
CA SER A 83 -13.03 -30.31 -17.08
C SER A 83 -12.22 -31.37 -17.81
N LYS A 84 -10.94 -31.56 -17.44
CA LYS A 84 -10.05 -32.58 -18.04
C LYS A 84 -10.52 -34.00 -17.72
N LEU A 85 -10.99 -34.26 -16.49
CA LEU A 85 -11.48 -35.58 -16.08
C LEU A 85 -12.80 -35.98 -16.77
N SER A 86 -13.69 -35.00 -17.02
CA SER A 86 -14.98 -35.26 -17.68
C SER A 86 -14.88 -35.62 -19.18
N HIS A 87 -13.77 -35.31 -19.84
CA HIS A 87 -13.55 -35.61 -21.28
C HIS A 87 -12.77 -36.91 -21.52
N GLN A 88 -12.29 -37.57 -20.45
CA GLN A 88 -11.57 -38.86 -20.51
C GLN A 88 -12.44 -40.07 -20.12
N SER A 89 -13.68 -39.85 -19.69
CA SER A 89 -14.68 -40.88 -19.34
C SER A 89 -15.71 -41.04 -20.46
#